data_AF-A0A3S0I6D1-F1
#
_entry.id   AF-A0A3S0I6D1-F1
#
_cell.length_a   1.000
_cell.length_b   1.000
_cell.length_c   1.000
_cell.angle_alpha   90.00
_cell.angle_beta   90.00
_cell.angle_gamma   90.00
#
_symmetry.space_group_name_H-M   'P 1'
#
loop_
_entity.id
_entity.type
_entity.pdbx_description
1 polymer ?
#
loop_
_entity_poly.entity_id
_entity_poly.type
_entity_poly.pdbx_seq_one_letter_code
_entity_poly.pdbx_strand_id
1 'polypeptide(L)'
;MFHSLYGKKLGFDDNDTLRHDAGAISIDSGTKTATATGTGGTSTATLNKASGKITTAALTTAAAATHVLTLTNSKIAAADIVLVTVGKGTATTGTVTVADVIPAAGSVAITIQNISGAAAVNGTLVISFVVVKA
;
A
#
# COMPACT_ATOMS: atom_id res chain seq x y z
N MET A 1 16.81 28.87 8.95
CA MET A 1 16.58 28.62 10.40
C MET A 1 15.16 28.08 10.55
N PHE A 2 14.93 26.89 11.11
CA PHE A 2 13.58 26.32 11.18
C PHE A 2 12.70 27.05 12.19
N HIS A 3 11.48 27.40 11.82
CA HIS A 3 10.49 27.94 12.74
C HIS A 3 9.74 26.79 13.41
N SER A 4 10.04 26.52 14.69
CA SER A 4 9.39 25.44 15.46
C SER A 4 7.90 25.73 15.66
N LEU A 5 7.04 24.81 15.26
CA LEU A 5 5.62 24.87 15.51
C LEU A 5 5.29 24.24 16.87
N TYR A 6 4.74 25.03 17.79
CA TYR A 6 4.34 24.60 19.15
C TYR A 6 5.44 23.87 19.94
N GLY A 7 6.71 24.29 19.78
CA GLY A 7 7.85 23.68 20.47
C GLY A 7 8.16 22.24 20.01
N LYS A 8 7.58 21.79 18.89
CA LYS A 8 7.92 20.52 18.25
C LYS A 8 9.02 20.74 17.21
N LYS A 9 9.79 19.71 16.90
CA LYS A 9 10.79 19.70 15.82
C LYS A 9 10.14 19.61 14.43
N LEU A 10 9.00 20.27 14.25
CA LEU A 10 8.24 20.36 13.01
C LEU A 10 8.21 21.83 12.61
N GLY A 11 8.52 22.13 11.35
CA GLY A 11 8.54 23.50 10.84
C GLY A 11 8.74 23.56 9.34
N PHE A 12 8.75 24.80 8.82
CA PHE A 12 9.18 25.12 7.47
C PHE A 12 10.64 25.58 7.50
N ASP A 13 11.40 25.23 6.46
CA ASP A 13 12.73 25.78 6.22
C ASP A 13 12.68 27.11 5.46
N ASP A 14 13.85 27.68 5.17
CA ASP A 14 13.94 28.98 4.48
C ASP A 14 13.43 28.91 3.02
N ASN A 15 13.09 27.71 2.54
CA ASN A 15 12.49 27.44 1.23
C ASN A 15 11.03 27.00 1.35
N ASP A 16 10.37 27.24 2.49
CA ASP A 16 8.99 26.84 2.79
C ASP A 16 8.73 25.33 2.67
N THR A 17 9.75 24.50 2.87
CA THR A 17 9.61 23.04 2.83
C THR A 17 9.26 22.50 4.21
N LEU A 18 8.25 21.62 4.29
CA LEU A 18 7.87 20.91 5.51
C LEU A 18 8.98 19.93 5.95
N ARG A 19 9.64 20.20 7.07
CA ARG A 19 10.75 19.39 7.59
C ARG A 19 10.52 18.92 9.03
N HIS A 20 10.85 17.66 9.30
CA HIS A 20 10.89 17.06 10.65
C HIS A 20 12.34 16.65 10.96
N ASP A 21 13.01 17.38 11.87
CA ASP A 21 14.45 17.24 12.13
C ASP A 21 14.89 15.95 12.84
N ALA A 22 13.95 15.14 13.36
CA ALA A 22 14.29 13.99 14.20
C ALA A 22 13.27 12.83 14.16
N GLY A 23 12.36 12.78 13.18
CA GLY A 23 11.35 11.71 13.12
C GLY A 23 10.86 11.41 11.71
N ALA A 24 10.02 10.39 11.59
CA ALA A 24 9.40 10.02 10.33
C ALA A 24 8.25 10.98 9.97
N ILE A 25 7.98 11.12 8.67
CA ILE A 25 6.73 11.69 8.18
C ILE A 25 5.66 10.60 8.29
N SER A 26 4.61 10.84 9.09
CA SER A 26 3.46 9.94 9.18
C SER A 26 2.27 10.53 8.44
N ILE A 27 1.76 9.82 7.43
CA ILE A 27 0.70 10.29 6.53
C ILE A 27 -0.72 9.98 7.08
N ASP A 28 -0.81 9.38 8.28
CA ASP A 28 -2.06 9.10 8.99
C ASP A 28 -1.75 8.73 10.47
N SER A 29 -2.76 8.48 11.30
CA SER A 29 -2.62 8.02 12.68
C SER A 29 -3.41 6.73 12.96
N GLY A 30 -3.15 6.12 14.12
CA GLY A 30 -3.81 4.88 14.55
C GLY A 30 -3.33 3.63 13.82
N THR A 31 -4.10 2.55 13.91
CA THR A 31 -3.78 1.25 13.27
C THR A 31 -3.88 1.36 11.74
N LYS A 32 -2.78 1.03 11.05
CA LYS A 32 -2.64 1.10 9.59
C LYS A 32 -2.39 -0.26 8.94
N THR A 33 -2.81 -1.32 9.61
CA THR A 33 -2.64 -2.70 9.15
C THR A 33 -4.00 -3.36 9.03
N ALA A 34 -4.18 -4.14 7.97
CA ALA A 34 -5.33 -5.03 7.83
C ALA A 34 -4.92 -6.34 7.15
N THR A 35 -5.77 -7.35 7.28
CA THR A 35 -5.61 -8.63 6.60
C THR A 35 -6.63 -8.72 5.49
N ALA A 36 -6.22 -9.16 4.30
CA ALA A 36 -7.13 -9.44 3.20
C ALA A 36 -7.70 -10.87 3.31
N THR A 37 -8.96 -11.01 2.95
CA THR A 37 -9.67 -12.28 2.88
C THR A 37 -9.91 -12.66 1.42
N GLY A 38 -9.80 -13.95 1.11
CA GLY A 38 -9.95 -14.48 -0.24
C GLY A 38 -8.82 -15.45 -0.58
N THR A 39 -9.02 -16.22 -1.65
CA THR A 39 -8.06 -17.21 -2.15
C THR A 39 -7.99 -17.13 -3.68
N GLY A 40 -6.92 -17.68 -4.25
CA GLY A 40 -6.74 -17.71 -5.70
C GLY A 40 -6.49 -16.33 -6.31
N GLY A 41 -7.26 -15.97 -7.34
CA GLY A 41 -7.03 -14.78 -8.17
C GLY A 41 -7.51 -13.45 -7.58
N THR A 42 -8.27 -13.46 -6.48
CA THR A 42 -8.84 -12.23 -5.91
C THR A 42 -8.84 -12.23 -4.38
N SER A 43 -8.70 -11.07 -3.76
CA SER A 43 -8.91 -10.86 -2.34
C SER A 43 -9.52 -9.49 -2.06
N THR A 44 -10.08 -9.32 -0.86
CA THR A 44 -10.65 -8.05 -0.40
C THR A 44 -10.14 -7.68 0.98
N ALA A 45 -9.97 -6.39 1.23
CA ALA A 45 -9.62 -5.86 2.55
C ALA A 45 -10.34 -4.53 2.79
N THR A 46 -10.50 -4.17 4.06
CA THR A 46 -11.00 -2.84 4.45
C THR A 46 -9.97 -2.17 5.34
N LEU A 47 -9.50 -0.99 4.93
CA LEU A 47 -8.63 -0.15 5.75
C LEU A 47 -8.84 1.32 5.36
N ASN A 48 -9.62 2.04 6.16
CA ASN A 48 -9.96 3.44 5.90
C ASN A 48 -8.84 4.39 6.38
N LYS A 49 -7.70 4.38 5.67
CA LYS A 49 -6.49 5.14 6.02
C LYS A 49 -5.81 5.75 4.78
N ALA A 50 -5.12 6.87 4.93
CA ALA A 50 -4.35 7.50 3.87
C ALA A 50 -3.03 6.77 3.57
N SER A 51 -2.59 5.90 4.46
CA SER A 51 -1.46 4.98 4.23
C SER A 51 -1.67 3.70 5.04
N GLY A 52 -1.15 2.59 4.55
CA GLY A 52 -1.25 1.34 5.29
C GLY A 52 -0.60 0.15 4.63
N LYS A 53 -0.66 -0.98 5.35
CA LYS A 53 -0.12 -2.28 4.94
C LYS A 53 -1.22 -3.34 5.05
N ILE A 54 -1.43 -4.06 3.96
CA ILE A 54 -2.37 -5.16 3.85
C ILE A 54 -1.59 -6.46 3.72
N THR A 55 -1.87 -7.43 4.57
CA THR A 55 -1.31 -8.79 4.46
C THR A 55 -2.35 -9.71 3.85
N THR A 56 -2.02 -10.41 2.76
CA THR A 56 -2.95 -11.37 2.16
C THR A 56 -3.01 -12.66 2.98
N ALA A 57 -4.06 -13.46 2.78
CA ALA A 57 -4.01 -14.89 3.09
C ALA A 57 -2.87 -15.58 2.31
N ALA A 58 -2.57 -16.84 2.63
CA ALA A 58 -1.62 -17.60 1.82
C ALA A 58 -2.21 -17.83 0.42
N LEU A 59 -1.48 -17.42 -0.61
CA LEU A 59 -1.88 -17.51 -2.01
C LEU A 59 -0.96 -18.48 -2.76
N THR A 60 -1.53 -19.12 -3.78
CA THR A 60 -0.83 -19.90 -4.80
C THR A 60 -1.02 -19.23 -6.16
N THR A 61 -0.16 -18.29 -6.51
CA THR A 61 -0.23 -17.56 -7.78
C THR A 61 0.77 -18.14 -8.77
N ALA A 62 0.28 -18.80 -9.82
CA ALA A 62 1.11 -19.41 -10.85
C ALA A 62 2.06 -18.39 -11.52
N ALA A 63 3.09 -18.90 -12.21
CA ALA A 63 3.96 -18.08 -13.05
C ALA A 63 3.12 -17.31 -14.10
N ALA A 64 3.47 -16.05 -14.36
CA ALA A 64 2.76 -15.10 -15.21
C ALA A 64 1.32 -14.72 -14.79
N ALA A 65 0.75 -15.36 -13.77
CA ALA A 65 -0.61 -15.11 -13.32
C ALA A 65 -0.72 -13.86 -12.43
N THR A 66 -1.94 -13.34 -12.33
CA THR A 66 -2.28 -12.15 -11.55
C THR A 66 -3.16 -12.47 -10.36
N HIS A 67 -3.05 -11.65 -9.33
CA HIS A 67 -3.94 -11.59 -8.18
C HIS A 67 -4.44 -10.16 -8.02
N VAL A 68 -5.75 -9.97 -7.86
CA VAL A 68 -6.37 -8.65 -7.67
C VAL A 68 -6.83 -8.48 -6.23
N LEU A 69 -6.26 -7.50 -5.52
CA LEU A 69 -6.74 -7.07 -4.21
C LEU A 69 -7.67 -5.85 -4.41
N THR A 70 -8.91 -5.96 -3.97
CA THR A 70 -9.80 -4.80 -3.83
C THR A 70 -9.76 -4.29 -2.40
N LEU A 71 -9.25 -3.08 -2.20
CA LEU A 71 -9.23 -2.40 -0.92
C LEU A 71 -10.40 -1.43 -0.82
N THR A 72 -11.28 -1.63 0.16
CA THR A 72 -12.29 -0.64 0.57
C THR A 72 -11.63 0.38 1.51
N ASN A 73 -11.66 1.64 1.10
CA ASN A 73 -11.03 2.75 1.80
C ASN A 73 -11.73 4.08 1.52
N SER A 74 -12.51 4.58 2.49
CA SER A 74 -13.25 5.84 2.38
C SER A 74 -12.40 7.11 2.23
N LYS A 75 -11.06 7.00 2.35
CA LYS A 75 -10.15 8.12 2.10
C LYS A 75 -9.78 8.30 0.64
N ILE A 76 -10.08 7.32 -0.22
CA ILE A 76 -9.76 7.35 -1.65
C ILE A 76 -10.92 7.97 -2.43
N ALA A 77 -10.60 8.95 -3.27
CA ALA A 77 -11.45 9.44 -4.35
C ALA A 77 -10.96 8.92 -5.70
N ALA A 78 -11.82 8.90 -6.71
CA ALA A 78 -11.47 8.37 -8.03
C ALA A 78 -10.31 9.10 -8.73
N ALA A 79 -10.09 10.38 -8.40
CA ALA A 79 -9.01 11.19 -8.97
C ALA A 79 -7.71 11.15 -8.14
N ASP A 80 -7.71 10.52 -6.96
CA ASP A 80 -6.53 10.48 -6.10
C ASP A 80 -5.42 9.61 -6.72
N ILE A 81 -4.17 9.95 -6.43
CA ILE A 81 -3.02 9.12 -6.79
C ILE A 81 -2.82 8.10 -5.67
N VAL A 82 -2.88 6.81 -6.00
CA VAL A 82 -2.58 5.73 -5.05
C VAL A 82 -1.29 5.05 -5.43
N LEU A 83 -0.25 5.22 -4.61
CA LEU A 83 1.03 4.57 -4.80
C LEU A 83 1.07 3.28 -3.99
N VAL A 84 1.44 2.18 -4.64
CA VAL A 84 1.42 0.84 -4.05
C VAL A 84 2.78 0.18 -4.21
N THR A 85 3.20 -0.53 -3.17
CA THR A 85 4.33 -1.45 -3.22
C THR A 85 3.87 -2.84 -2.80
N VAL A 86 4.50 -3.87 -3.37
CA VAL A 86 4.26 -5.27 -2.99
C VAL A 86 5.57 -5.90 -2.55
N GLY A 87 5.52 -6.61 -1.43
CA GLY A 87 6.59 -7.46 -0.94
C GLY A 87 6.08 -8.87 -0.67
N LYS A 88 7.02 -9.81 -0.59
CA LYS A 88 6.72 -11.15 -0.06
C LYS A 88 6.51 -11.05 1.45
N GLY A 89 5.46 -11.69 1.94
CA GLY A 89 5.25 -11.93 3.37
C GLY A 89 5.94 -13.22 3.76
N THR A 90 5.19 -14.32 3.83
CA THR A 90 5.73 -15.66 4.06
C THR A 90 6.15 -16.38 2.77
N ALA A 91 5.81 -15.83 1.61
CA ALA A 91 6.20 -16.42 0.33
C ALA A 91 7.72 -16.43 0.16
N THR A 92 8.28 -17.57 -0.24
CA THR A 92 9.72 -17.73 -0.51
C THR A 92 10.02 -17.71 -2.01
N THR A 93 9.09 -18.21 -2.84
CA THR A 93 9.23 -18.33 -4.30
C THR A 93 8.41 -17.28 -5.09
N GLY A 94 8.58 -17.25 -6.41
CA GLY A 94 7.93 -16.29 -7.31
C GLY A 94 8.60 -14.91 -7.33
N THR A 95 8.15 -14.03 -8.23
CA THR A 95 8.64 -12.65 -8.37
C THR A 95 7.43 -11.77 -8.55
N VAL A 96 7.08 -10.99 -7.52
CA VAL A 96 5.86 -10.19 -7.52
C VAL A 96 6.15 -8.74 -7.87
N THR A 97 5.25 -8.15 -8.66
CA THR A 97 5.24 -6.71 -8.95
C THR A 97 3.81 -6.19 -8.95
N VAL A 98 3.64 -4.90 -8.68
CA VAL A 98 2.38 -4.21 -8.95
C VAL A 98 2.27 -4.03 -10.46
N ALA A 99 1.16 -4.48 -11.03
CA ALA A 99 0.89 -4.39 -12.46
C ALA A 99 -0.06 -3.24 -12.78
N ASP A 100 -1.07 -3.01 -11.93
CA ASP A 100 -2.05 -1.93 -12.12
C ASP A 100 -2.63 -1.46 -10.78
N VAL A 101 -3.02 -0.19 -10.72
CA VAL A 101 -3.67 0.45 -9.57
C VAL A 101 -4.77 1.36 -10.09
N ILE A 102 -6.02 0.99 -9.80
CA ILE A 102 -7.20 1.70 -10.30
C ILE A 102 -8.01 2.23 -9.10
N PRO A 103 -7.84 3.53 -8.75
CA PRO A 103 -8.65 4.18 -7.72
C PRO A 103 -10.10 4.35 -8.17
N ALA A 104 -11.03 4.18 -7.23
CA ALA A 104 -12.43 4.52 -7.38
C ALA A 104 -12.91 5.23 -6.10
N ALA A 105 -14.11 5.81 -6.14
CA ALA A 105 -14.66 6.46 -4.94
C ALA A 105 -14.83 5.43 -3.81
N GLY A 106 -14.09 5.62 -2.72
CA GLY A 106 -14.12 4.74 -1.55
C GLY A 106 -13.39 3.41 -1.71
N SER A 107 -12.64 3.18 -2.79
CA SER A 107 -11.92 1.92 -3.01
C SER A 107 -10.74 2.05 -3.97
N VAL A 108 -9.92 1.00 -4.05
CA VAL A 108 -8.89 0.85 -5.09
C VAL A 108 -8.76 -0.63 -5.44
N ALA A 109 -8.71 -0.92 -6.74
CA ALA A 109 -8.33 -2.23 -7.24
C ALA A 109 -6.82 -2.26 -7.53
N ILE A 110 -6.12 -3.23 -6.95
CA ILE A 110 -4.67 -3.37 -7.05
C ILE A 110 -4.38 -4.72 -7.69
N THR A 111 -3.82 -4.70 -8.89
CA THR A 111 -3.41 -5.91 -9.60
C THR A 111 -1.94 -6.19 -9.32
N ILE A 112 -1.67 -7.40 -8.81
CA ILE A 112 -0.33 -7.90 -8.54
C ILE A 112 -0.07 -9.04 -9.50
N GLN A 113 1.08 -9.01 -10.17
CA GLN A 113 1.49 -10.07 -11.09
C GLN A 113 2.68 -10.84 -10.53
N ASN A 114 2.64 -12.16 -10.64
CA ASN A 114 3.83 -12.98 -10.53
C ASN A 114 4.55 -13.02 -11.88
N ILE A 115 5.56 -12.19 -12.05
CA ILE A 115 6.38 -12.09 -13.27
C ILE A 115 7.48 -13.16 -13.33
N SER A 116 7.53 -14.11 -12.39
CA SER A 116 8.44 -15.24 -12.50
C SER A 116 8.10 -16.08 -13.74
N GLY A 117 9.13 -16.51 -14.47
CA GLY A 117 8.96 -17.39 -15.64
C GLY A 117 8.65 -18.86 -15.31
N ALA A 118 8.80 -19.28 -14.06
CA ALA A 118 8.60 -20.69 -13.67
C ALA A 118 8.04 -20.88 -12.26
N ALA A 119 8.44 -20.05 -11.30
CA ALA A 119 8.10 -20.26 -9.90
C ALA A 119 6.74 -19.63 -9.56
N ALA A 120 5.82 -20.42 -8.99
CA ALA A 120 4.63 -19.89 -8.36
C ALA A 120 4.98 -19.12 -7.07
N VAL A 121 4.18 -18.13 -6.73
CA VAL A 121 4.12 -17.57 -5.37
C VAL A 121 3.40 -18.58 -4.49
N ASN A 122 3.98 -18.93 -3.34
CA ASN A 122 3.36 -19.81 -2.34
C ASN A 122 3.56 -19.20 -0.95
N GLY A 123 2.52 -18.56 -0.42
CA GLY A 123 2.57 -17.88 0.88
C GLY A 123 1.84 -16.54 0.85
N THR A 124 2.02 -15.74 1.89
CA THR A 124 1.38 -14.42 1.98
C THR A 124 2.17 -13.36 1.22
N LEU A 125 1.47 -12.33 0.76
CA LEU A 125 2.01 -11.10 0.23
C LEU A 125 1.69 -9.94 1.18
N VAL A 126 2.51 -8.91 1.10
CA VAL A 126 2.36 -7.70 1.90
C VAL A 126 2.30 -6.51 0.96
N ILE A 127 1.17 -5.82 0.96
CA ILE A 127 0.84 -4.75 0.02
C ILE A 127 0.75 -3.46 0.80
N SER A 128 1.66 -2.53 0.54
CA SER A 128 1.68 -1.24 1.23
C SER A 128 1.24 -0.14 0.30
N PHE A 129 0.48 0.83 0.79
CA PHE A 129 -0.04 1.91 -0.04
C PHE A 129 0.05 3.26 0.67
N VAL A 130 0.06 4.32 -0.15
CA VAL A 130 -0.18 5.70 0.27
C VAL A 130 -1.12 6.36 -0.74
N VAL A 131 -2.06 7.14 -0.23
CA VAL A 131 -3.01 7.95 -1.00
C VAL A 131 -2.51 9.38 -0.98
N VAL A 132 -2.32 9.95 -2.17
CA VAL A 132 -1.97 11.36 -2.38
C VAL A 132 -3.15 12.02 -3.08
N LYS A 133 -3.64 13.12 -2.49
CA LYS A 133 -4.72 13.90 -3.07
C LYS A 133 -4.24 14.61 -4.33
N ALA A 134 -5.05 14.56 -5.39
CA ALA A 134 -4.85 15.36 -6.59
C ALA A 134 -5.20 16.83 -6.38
#